data_AF-A0AAU9V8L4-F1
#
_entry.id   AF-A0AAU9V8L4-F1
#
_cell.length_a   1.000
_cell.length_b   1.000
_cell.length_c   1.000
_cell.angle_alpha   90.00
_cell.angle_beta   90.00
_cell.angle_gamma   90.00
#
_symmetry.space_group_name_H-M   'P 1'
#
loop_
_entity.id
_entity.type
_entity.pdbx_description
1 polymer ?
#
loop_
_entity_poly.entity_id
_entity_poly.type
_entity_poly.pdbx_seq_one_letter_code
_entity_poly.pdbx_strand_id
1 'polypeptide(L)'
;MGTQKPFRFDFEQYVQEARTKMPTRKAADACMMQLLISAMETQTAQIDGTCELSSECQTQVMQGSGLAFQQTSRVRAMILSRLFDCMEGIDLSALIYKLCIQIYKETKSLEAWDHPAGTKTLFMQQILLCGSQGYGEFIKPRWMNKILSWQEPKGCYADDRQPFLKLTGFVGPASSPPPKDREEEYRVKKAASSEGGSCNSLTSAMALGSLVMYIRALMESDQAFQYDVLV
;
A
#
# COMPACT_ATOMS: atom_id res chain seq x y z
N MET A 1 -13.64 0.83 -19.82
CA MET A 1 -12.45 -0.02 -19.55
C MET A 1 -11.18 0.79 -19.78
N GLY A 2 -10.42 1.09 -18.72
CA GLY A 2 -9.27 1.99 -18.77
C GLY A 2 -8.14 1.55 -19.71
N THR A 3 -7.80 2.41 -20.66
CA THR A 3 -6.85 2.26 -21.78
C THR A 3 -5.37 2.42 -21.39
N GLN A 4 -5.06 2.41 -20.08
CA GLN A 4 -3.72 2.76 -19.62
C GLN A 4 -2.72 1.65 -19.93
N LYS A 5 -1.65 1.99 -20.65
CA LYS A 5 -0.55 1.08 -20.96
C LYS A 5 0.46 1.06 -19.80
N PRO A 6 1.17 -0.06 -19.57
CA PRO A 6 2.30 -0.12 -18.64
C PRO A 6 3.33 0.99 -18.86
N PHE A 7 4.23 1.16 -17.91
CA PHE A 7 5.41 2.00 -18.09
C PHE A 7 6.23 1.54 -19.29
N ARG A 8 6.87 2.51 -19.96
CA ARG A 8 7.76 2.23 -21.09
C ARG A 8 9.17 1.82 -20.67
N PHE A 9 9.53 2.14 -19.42
CA PHE A 9 10.80 1.75 -18.81
C PHE A 9 10.73 0.34 -18.21
N ASP A 10 11.88 -0.27 -17.97
CA ASP A 10 12.00 -1.59 -17.35
C ASP A 10 11.94 -1.53 -15.82
N PHE A 11 11.95 -2.72 -15.19
CA PHE A 11 11.89 -2.83 -13.73
C PHE A 11 13.12 -2.23 -13.02
N GLU A 12 14.31 -2.26 -13.63
CA GLU A 12 15.51 -1.71 -13.00
C GLU A 12 15.45 -0.18 -12.95
N GLN A 13 15.04 0.44 -14.06
CA GLN A 13 14.78 1.88 -14.15
C GLN A 13 13.70 2.31 -13.16
N TYR A 14 12.61 1.53 -13.05
CA TYR A 14 11.58 1.73 -12.03
C TYR A 14 12.16 1.76 -10.62
N VAL A 15 13.05 0.81 -10.30
CA VAL A 15 13.69 0.71 -8.98
C VAL A 15 14.57 1.92 -8.69
N GLN A 16 15.39 2.34 -9.64
CA GLN A 16 16.25 3.51 -9.44
C GLN A 16 15.44 4.78 -9.25
N GLU A 17 14.38 4.95 -10.03
CA GLU A 17 13.51 6.12 -9.92
C GLU A 17 12.83 6.15 -8.55
N ALA A 18 12.23 5.05 -8.10
CA ALA A 18 11.49 4.95 -6.84
C ALA A 18 12.33 5.27 -5.59
N ARG A 19 13.63 4.96 -5.59
CA ARG A 19 14.53 5.20 -4.45
C ARG A 19 14.71 6.68 -4.09
N THR A 20 14.59 7.55 -5.08
CA THR A 20 14.78 9.00 -4.90
C THR A 20 13.48 9.74 -4.55
N LYS A 21 12.35 9.01 -4.53
CA LYS A 21 11.02 9.60 -4.34
C LYS A 21 10.68 9.82 -2.88
N MET A 22 9.85 10.83 -2.65
CA MET A 22 9.34 11.21 -1.33
C MET A 22 7.83 10.93 -1.23
N PRO A 23 7.26 10.66 -0.03
CA PRO A 23 7.95 10.60 1.26
C PRO A 23 8.80 9.34 1.44
N THR A 24 9.82 9.40 2.29
CA THR A 24 10.47 8.16 2.75
C THR A 24 9.48 7.35 3.59
N ARG A 25 9.73 6.04 3.75
CA ARG A 25 8.88 5.20 4.60
C ARG A 25 8.76 5.72 6.02
N LYS A 26 9.88 6.15 6.61
CA LYS A 26 9.91 6.74 7.96
C LYS A 26 9.07 8.01 8.04
N ALA A 27 9.16 8.88 7.04
CA ALA A 27 8.38 10.11 7.00
C ALA A 27 6.87 9.83 6.83
N ALA A 28 6.51 8.91 5.94
CA ALA A 28 5.13 8.49 5.74
C ALA A 28 4.53 7.86 7.00
N ASP A 29 5.27 6.97 7.68
CA ASP A 29 4.81 6.33 8.92
C ASP A 29 4.68 7.35 10.05
N ALA A 30 5.58 8.33 10.15
CA ALA A 30 5.46 9.43 11.12
C ALA A 30 4.23 10.31 10.86
N CYS A 31 3.97 10.68 9.61
CA CYS A 31 2.78 11.44 9.22
C CYS A 31 1.48 10.67 9.50
N MET A 32 1.47 9.36 9.23
CA MET A 32 0.33 8.49 9.56
C MET A 32 0.06 8.42 11.06
N MET A 33 1.11 8.29 11.88
CA MET A 33 0.97 8.28 13.34
C MET A 33 0.45 9.63 13.85
N GLN A 34 0.98 10.75 13.32
CA GLN A 34 0.50 12.08 13.67
C GLN A 34 -1.00 12.24 13.36
N LEU A 35 -1.43 11.81 12.17
CA LEU A 35 -2.83 11.86 11.76
C LEU A 35 -3.73 11.07 12.70
N LEU A 36 -3.35 9.83 13.02
CA LEU A 36 -4.14 8.97 13.90
C LEU A 36 -4.21 9.51 15.34
N ILE A 37 -3.09 9.98 15.88
CA ILE A 37 -3.05 10.57 17.22
C ILE A 37 -3.96 11.79 17.26
N SER A 38 -3.82 12.71 16.30
CA SER A 38 -4.64 13.92 16.28
C SER A 38 -6.13 13.61 16.08
N ALA A 39 -6.48 12.66 15.21
CA ALA A 39 -7.85 12.21 15.04
C ALA A 39 -8.45 11.59 16.32
N MET A 40 -7.64 10.85 17.09
CA MET A 40 -8.09 10.28 18.36
C MET A 40 -8.27 11.37 19.42
N GLU A 41 -7.38 12.35 19.47
CA GLU A 41 -7.44 13.48 20.41
C GLU A 41 -8.70 14.34 20.16
N THR A 42 -9.01 14.68 18.91
CA THR A 42 -10.22 15.45 18.57
C THR A 42 -11.49 14.68 18.96
N GLN A 43 -11.55 13.37 18.70
CA GLN A 43 -12.69 12.53 19.07
C GLN A 43 -12.87 12.38 20.58
N THR A 44 -11.78 12.20 21.33
CA THR A 44 -11.84 11.91 22.77
C THR A 44 -12.02 13.16 23.63
N ALA A 45 -11.45 14.29 23.22
CA ALA A 45 -11.51 15.52 23.99
C ALA A 45 -12.80 16.32 23.75
N GLN A 46 -13.67 15.91 22.80
CA GLN A 46 -14.84 16.67 22.35
C GLN A 46 -14.50 18.14 22.02
N ILE A 47 -13.26 18.39 21.62
CA ILE A 47 -12.84 19.71 21.19
C ILE A 47 -13.36 19.87 19.76
N ASP A 48 -14.16 20.91 19.51
CA ASP A 48 -14.43 21.40 18.17
C ASP A 48 -13.08 21.81 17.55
N GLY A 49 -12.41 20.86 16.90
CA GLY A 49 -11.03 20.97 16.50
C GLY A 49 -10.75 20.18 15.23
N THR A 50 -10.18 20.85 14.25
CA THR A 50 -9.58 20.25 13.06
C THR A 50 -8.30 19.51 13.47
N CYS A 51 -8.02 18.36 12.87
CA CYS A 51 -6.78 17.63 13.17
C CYS A 51 -5.53 18.49 12.95
N GLU A 52 -4.59 18.42 13.88
CA GLU A 52 -3.32 19.13 13.88
C GLU A 52 -2.23 18.32 13.14
N LEU A 53 -2.11 18.58 11.84
CA LEU A 53 -1.08 18.00 10.98
C LEU A 53 0.07 18.99 10.75
N SER A 54 1.30 18.51 10.88
CA SER A 54 2.51 19.29 10.57
C SER A 54 2.52 19.70 9.10
N SER A 55 3.17 20.82 8.80
CA SER A 55 3.32 21.31 7.42
C SER A 55 4.01 20.28 6.52
N GLU A 56 4.94 19.52 7.08
CA GLU A 56 5.67 18.44 6.45
C GLU A 56 4.75 17.28 6.10
N CYS A 57 3.88 16.86 7.03
CA CYS A 57 2.90 15.79 6.80
C CYS A 57 1.90 16.20 5.72
N GLN A 58 1.34 17.41 5.81
CA GLN A 58 0.43 17.94 4.80
C GLN A 58 1.11 18.00 3.42
N THR A 59 2.35 18.50 3.35
CA THR A 59 3.12 18.58 2.10
C THR A 59 3.39 17.19 1.52
N GLN A 60 3.75 16.20 2.34
CA GLN A 60 3.98 14.83 1.88
C GLN A 60 2.72 14.20 1.29
N VAL A 61 1.57 14.39 1.95
CA VAL A 61 0.27 13.91 1.45
C VAL A 61 -0.07 14.59 0.12
N MET A 62 -0.01 15.92 0.07
CA MET A 62 -0.47 16.70 -1.07
C MET A 62 0.48 16.67 -2.26
N GLN A 63 1.78 16.73 -2.01
CA GLN A 63 2.82 16.99 -3.03
C GLN A 63 3.89 15.91 -3.11
N GLY A 64 3.74 14.80 -2.39
CA GLY A 64 4.65 13.66 -2.52
C GLY A 64 4.67 13.08 -3.94
N SER A 65 5.55 12.11 -4.17
CA SER A 65 5.76 11.50 -5.48
C SER A 65 4.62 10.59 -5.90
N GLY A 66 4.47 10.42 -7.22
CA GLY A 66 3.49 9.57 -7.91
C GLY A 66 4.07 8.22 -8.36
N LEU A 67 4.84 7.54 -7.49
CA LEU A 67 5.48 6.26 -7.83
C LEU A 67 5.62 5.37 -6.59
N ALA A 68 5.50 4.06 -6.79
CA ALA A 68 5.79 3.00 -5.84
C ALA A 68 5.12 3.16 -4.47
N PHE A 69 5.89 2.93 -3.41
CA PHE A 69 5.45 3.10 -2.03
C PHE A 69 4.94 4.51 -1.75
N GLN A 70 5.59 5.53 -2.34
CA GLN A 70 5.32 6.93 -2.06
C GLN A 70 3.87 7.29 -2.41
N GLN A 71 3.43 6.99 -3.63
CA GLN A 71 2.05 7.27 -4.03
C GLN A 71 1.03 6.44 -3.25
N THR A 72 1.36 5.18 -2.99
CA THR A 72 0.50 4.25 -2.24
C THR A 72 0.33 4.73 -0.79
N SER A 73 1.41 5.25 -0.18
CA SER A 73 1.40 5.82 1.17
C SER A 73 0.55 7.08 1.26
N ARG A 74 0.55 7.92 0.21
CA ARG A 74 -0.27 9.13 0.12
C ARG A 74 -1.74 8.80 0.01
N VAL A 75 -2.12 7.84 -0.84
CA VAL A 75 -3.52 7.39 -0.94
C VAL A 75 -4.01 6.89 0.42
N ARG A 76 -3.22 6.06 1.11
CA ARG A 76 -3.56 5.59 2.45
C ARG A 76 -3.76 6.74 3.45
N ALA A 77 -2.85 7.72 3.46
CA ALA A 77 -2.99 8.90 4.32
C ALA A 77 -4.25 9.70 3.98
N MET A 78 -4.52 9.96 2.69
CA MET A 78 -5.73 10.68 2.25
C MET A 78 -7.02 9.93 2.62
N ILE A 79 -7.06 8.60 2.52
CA ILE A 79 -8.21 7.80 2.92
C ILE A 79 -8.50 8.00 4.41
N LEU A 80 -7.47 7.96 5.26
CA LEU A 80 -7.63 8.21 6.69
C LEU A 80 -7.98 9.66 6.98
N SER A 81 -7.34 10.62 6.31
CA SER A 81 -7.68 12.04 6.44
C SER A 81 -9.15 12.28 6.14
N ARG A 82 -9.70 11.60 5.12
CA ARG A 82 -11.12 11.70 4.78
C ARG A 82 -12.02 10.99 5.79
N LEU A 83 -11.58 9.84 6.31
CA LEU A 83 -12.35 9.07 7.30
C LEU A 83 -12.49 9.82 8.63
N PHE A 84 -11.45 10.57 9.02
CA PHE A 84 -11.39 11.32 10.27
C PHE A 84 -11.59 12.82 10.11
N ASP A 85 -11.92 13.28 8.90
CA ASP A 85 -12.13 14.69 8.55
C ASP A 85 -10.95 15.62 8.92
N CYS A 86 -9.71 15.12 8.75
CA CYS A 86 -8.48 15.79 9.18
C CYS A 86 -7.89 16.79 8.17
N MET A 87 -8.54 17.01 7.02
CA MET A 87 -8.04 17.92 5.97
C MET A 87 -9.22 18.62 5.28
N GLU A 88 -9.98 19.38 6.07
CA GLU A 88 -11.14 20.13 5.60
C GLU A 88 -10.77 21.12 4.47
N GLY A 89 -11.70 21.33 3.54
CA GLY A 89 -11.51 22.22 2.39
C GLY A 89 -10.64 21.66 1.26
N ILE A 90 -10.09 20.45 1.43
CA ILE A 90 -9.33 19.76 0.39
C ILE A 90 -10.18 18.64 -0.22
N ASP A 91 -10.32 18.65 -1.55
CA ASP A 91 -10.96 17.53 -2.27
C ASP A 91 -10.03 16.32 -2.34
N LEU A 92 -9.97 15.58 -1.22
CA LEU A 92 -9.20 14.35 -1.09
C LEU A 92 -9.67 13.28 -2.08
N SER A 93 -10.96 13.26 -2.44
CA SER A 93 -11.52 12.28 -3.37
C SER A 93 -10.95 12.48 -4.78
N ALA A 94 -10.85 13.73 -5.26
CA ALA A 94 -10.21 14.03 -6.54
C ALA A 94 -8.70 13.70 -6.56
N LEU A 95 -8.01 13.89 -5.43
CA LEU A 95 -6.59 13.53 -5.32
C LEU A 95 -6.38 12.02 -5.31
N ILE A 96 -7.19 11.29 -4.53
CA ILE A 96 -7.22 9.82 -4.54
C ILE A 96 -7.50 9.31 -5.96
N TYR A 97 -8.46 9.91 -6.67
CA TYR A 97 -8.77 9.57 -8.07
C TYR A 97 -7.55 9.70 -8.98
N LYS A 98 -6.89 10.85 -8.95
CA LYS A 98 -5.70 11.11 -9.76
C LYS A 98 -4.57 10.13 -9.43
N LEU A 99 -4.36 9.82 -8.15
CA LEU A 99 -3.33 8.87 -7.73
C LEU A 99 -3.70 7.43 -8.11
N CYS A 100 -4.95 7.02 -7.97
CA CYS A 100 -5.37 5.67 -8.33
C CYS A 100 -5.27 5.40 -9.84
N ILE A 101 -5.42 6.43 -10.69
CA ILE A 101 -5.07 6.34 -12.12
C ILE A 101 -3.57 6.06 -12.30
N GLN A 102 -2.69 6.71 -11.54
CA GLN A 102 -1.24 6.47 -11.65
C GLN A 102 -0.86 5.09 -11.10
N ILE A 103 -1.45 4.72 -9.98
CA ILE A 103 -1.28 3.41 -9.35
C ILE A 103 -1.75 2.32 -10.29
N TYR A 104 -2.88 2.45 -10.99
CA TYR A 104 -3.35 1.42 -11.92
C TYR A 104 -2.33 1.16 -13.04
N LYS A 105 -1.71 2.22 -13.57
CA LYS A 105 -0.61 2.10 -14.53
C LYS A 105 0.57 1.31 -13.95
N GLU A 106 0.95 1.60 -12.72
CA GLU A 106 2.04 0.92 -12.03
C GLU A 106 1.70 -0.53 -11.75
N THR A 107 0.52 -0.84 -11.23
CA THR A 107 0.05 -2.20 -10.98
C THR A 107 0.05 -3.04 -12.26
N LYS A 108 -0.35 -2.47 -13.41
CA LYS A 108 -0.21 -3.13 -14.72
C LYS A 108 1.24 -3.36 -15.14
N SER A 109 2.15 -2.49 -14.73
CA SER A 109 3.59 -2.64 -15.02
C SER A 109 4.21 -3.73 -14.17
N LEU A 110 3.86 -3.80 -12.88
CA LEU A 110 4.23 -4.90 -11.99
C LEU A 110 3.73 -6.25 -12.54
N GLU A 111 2.50 -6.30 -13.08
CA GLU A 111 2.00 -7.48 -13.79
C GLU A 111 2.86 -7.82 -15.01
N ALA A 112 3.18 -6.83 -15.86
CA ALA A 112 3.98 -7.04 -17.08
C ALA A 112 5.41 -7.51 -16.80
N TRP A 113 5.96 -7.18 -15.64
CA TRP A 113 7.28 -7.65 -15.17
C TRP A 113 7.20 -8.96 -14.36
N ASP A 114 6.06 -9.65 -14.39
CA ASP A 114 5.77 -10.88 -13.63
C ASP A 114 6.00 -10.75 -12.12
N HIS A 115 5.60 -9.62 -11.54
CA HIS A 115 5.58 -9.37 -10.10
C HIS A 115 6.93 -9.68 -9.42
N PRO A 116 8.01 -8.94 -9.76
CA PRO A 116 9.34 -9.20 -9.26
C PRO A 116 9.39 -9.32 -7.73
N ALA A 117 10.33 -10.11 -7.22
CA ALA A 117 10.55 -10.30 -5.78
C ALA A 117 10.57 -8.95 -5.03
N GLY A 118 9.84 -8.88 -3.91
CA GLY A 118 9.67 -7.65 -3.13
C GLY A 118 8.51 -6.75 -3.59
N THR A 119 7.87 -7.00 -4.73
CA THR A 119 6.77 -6.13 -5.21
C THR A 119 5.38 -6.65 -4.87
N LYS A 120 5.24 -7.89 -4.38
CA LYS A 120 3.94 -8.53 -4.12
C LYS A 120 3.12 -7.74 -3.10
N THR A 121 3.76 -7.27 -2.03
CA THR A 121 3.10 -6.48 -0.99
C THR A 121 2.58 -5.16 -1.53
N LEU A 122 3.39 -4.46 -2.36
CA LEU A 122 2.98 -3.21 -2.99
C LEU A 122 1.80 -3.44 -3.93
N PHE A 123 1.87 -4.48 -4.76
CA PHE A 123 0.80 -4.84 -5.70
C PHE A 123 -0.54 -5.08 -4.98
N MET A 124 -0.54 -5.89 -3.91
CA MET A 124 -1.72 -6.13 -3.10
C MET A 124 -2.20 -4.86 -2.38
N GLN A 125 -1.27 -4.06 -1.84
CA GLN A 125 -1.64 -2.79 -1.19
C GLN A 125 -2.33 -1.83 -2.16
N GLN A 126 -1.89 -1.77 -3.42
CA GLN A 126 -2.48 -0.95 -4.46
C GLN A 126 -3.90 -1.40 -4.83
N ILE A 127 -4.10 -2.71 -4.98
CA ILE A 127 -5.41 -3.30 -5.23
C ILE A 127 -6.36 -3.00 -4.07
N LEU A 128 -5.93 -3.27 -2.82
CA LEU A 128 -6.73 -2.98 -1.64
C LEU A 128 -7.12 -1.51 -1.57
N LEU A 129 -6.13 -0.61 -1.60
CA LEU A 129 -6.39 0.81 -1.39
C LEU A 129 -7.26 1.38 -2.49
N CYS A 130 -6.90 1.25 -3.76
CA CYS A 130 -7.72 1.82 -4.83
C CYS A 130 -9.03 1.04 -5.07
N GLY A 131 -9.03 -0.29 -4.96
CA GLY A 131 -10.26 -1.09 -5.03
C GLY A 131 -11.29 -0.66 -3.98
N SER A 132 -10.85 -0.38 -2.75
CA SER A 132 -11.73 0.11 -1.66
C SER A 132 -12.35 1.49 -1.93
N GLN A 133 -11.81 2.26 -2.87
CA GLN A 133 -12.30 3.58 -3.24
C GLN A 133 -13.26 3.53 -4.44
N GLY A 134 -13.65 2.33 -4.89
CA GLY A 134 -14.58 2.15 -6.00
C GLY A 134 -13.91 2.03 -7.38
N TYR A 135 -12.57 1.94 -7.44
CA TYR A 135 -11.86 1.73 -8.71
C TYR A 135 -11.91 0.26 -9.12
N GLY A 136 -13.02 -0.13 -9.77
CA GLY A 136 -13.28 -1.51 -10.20
C GLY A 136 -12.23 -2.09 -11.16
N GLU A 137 -11.43 -1.26 -11.82
CA GLU A 137 -10.34 -1.75 -12.68
C GLU A 137 -9.30 -2.60 -11.96
N PHE A 138 -9.16 -2.45 -10.64
CA PHE A 138 -8.28 -3.27 -9.80
C PHE A 138 -8.87 -4.66 -9.47
N ILE A 139 -10.17 -4.84 -9.68
CA ILE A 139 -10.91 -6.07 -9.37
C ILE A 139 -10.89 -6.99 -10.61
N LYS A 140 -9.75 -7.61 -10.89
CA LYS A 140 -9.55 -8.57 -12.00
C LYS A 140 -9.37 -10.03 -11.52
N PRO A 141 -10.15 -11.01 -12.02
CA PRO A 141 -9.99 -12.42 -11.63
C PRO A 141 -8.56 -12.94 -11.77
N ARG A 142 -7.86 -12.58 -12.86
CA ARG A 142 -6.44 -12.95 -13.08
C ARG A 142 -5.48 -12.42 -12.00
N TRP A 143 -5.72 -11.23 -11.46
CA TRP A 143 -4.90 -10.67 -10.37
C TRP A 143 -5.16 -11.40 -9.06
N MET A 144 -6.41 -11.80 -8.83
CA MET A 144 -6.80 -12.54 -7.62
C MET A 144 -6.25 -13.96 -7.63
N ASN A 145 -6.32 -14.65 -8.77
CA ASN A 145 -5.69 -15.96 -8.95
C ASN A 145 -4.18 -15.88 -8.74
N LYS A 146 -3.53 -14.81 -9.23
CA LYS A 146 -2.10 -14.60 -8.99
C LYS A 146 -1.80 -14.35 -7.51
N ILE A 147 -2.61 -13.56 -6.79
CA ILE A 147 -2.48 -13.39 -5.34
C ILE A 147 -2.62 -14.73 -4.62
N LEU A 148 -3.67 -15.52 -4.90
CA LEU A 148 -3.87 -16.84 -4.29
C LEU A 148 -2.68 -17.78 -4.53
N SER A 149 -2.03 -17.70 -5.69
CA SER A 149 -0.82 -18.49 -5.98
C SER A 149 0.40 -18.12 -5.13
N TRP A 150 0.40 -16.98 -4.44
CA TRP A 150 1.48 -16.56 -3.54
C TRP A 150 1.28 -17.00 -2.09
N GLN A 151 0.19 -17.70 -1.80
CA GLN A 151 -0.08 -18.21 -0.46
C GLN A 151 0.95 -19.29 -0.08
N GLU A 152 1.54 -19.13 1.10
CA GLU A 152 2.42 -20.15 1.70
C GLU A 152 1.60 -21.36 2.15
N PRO A 153 2.19 -22.56 2.33
CA PRO A 153 1.46 -23.77 2.73
C PRO A 153 0.61 -23.62 4.00
N LYS A 154 0.99 -22.71 4.90
CA LYS A 154 0.24 -22.39 6.14
C LYS A 154 -0.92 -21.40 5.95
N GLY A 155 -1.17 -20.95 4.72
CA GLY A 155 -2.22 -19.99 4.40
C GLY A 155 -1.81 -18.51 4.52
N CYS A 156 -0.61 -18.22 5.03
CA CYS A 156 -0.08 -16.87 5.17
C CYS A 156 0.59 -16.39 3.88
N TYR A 157 1.05 -15.13 3.87
CA TYR A 157 1.75 -14.56 2.73
C TYR A 157 3.11 -13.99 3.13
N ALA A 158 4.04 -14.09 2.19
CA ALA A 158 5.39 -13.60 2.28
C ALA A 158 5.75 -12.76 1.05
N ASP A 159 6.67 -11.83 1.22
CA ASP A 159 7.29 -11.12 0.13
C ASP A 159 8.78 -11.04 0.41
N ASP A 160 9.58 -11.38 -0.59
CA ASP A 160 11.01 -11.50 -0.41
C ASP A 160 11.58 -10.19 0.12
N ARG A 161 12.15 -10.25 1.32
CA ARG A 161 12.60 -9.08 2.07
C ARG A 161 13.70 -8.29 1.36
N GLN A 162 14.37 -8.87 0.36
CA GLN A 162 15.66 -8.37 -0.08
C GLN A 162 15.64 -7.32 -1.21
N PRO A 163 14.63 -7.24 -2.10
CA PRO A 163 14.55 -6.13 -3.05
C PRO A 163 13.72 -4.94 -2.55
N PHE A 164 12.61 -5.13 -1.83
CA PHE A 164 11.71 -4.02 -1.45
C PHE A 164 12.21 -3.13 -0.32
N LEU A 165 12.87 -3.71 0.69
CA LEU A 165 13.48 -2.92 1.77
C LEU A 165 14.64 -2.05 1.26
N LYS A 166 15.34 -2.50 0.19
CA LYS A 166 16.27 -1.68 -0.59
C LYS A 166 15.53 -0.70 -1.53
N LEU A 167 14.34 -1.04 -2.01
CA LEU A 167 13.52 -0.21 -2.91
C LEU A 167 12.91 1.02 -2.19
N THR A 168 12.52 0.87 -0.93
CA THR A 168 11.83 1.92 -0.14
C THR A 168 12.73 2.64 0.88
N GLY A 169 14.06 2.48 0.77
CA GLY A 169 15.02 3.22 1.60
C GLY A 169 15.10 2.82 3.08
N PHE A 170 14.92 1.55 3.43
CA PHE A 170 15.09 1.11 4.83
C PHE A 170 16.56 0.96 5.25
N VAL A 171 17.51 0.97 4.31
CA VAL A 171 18.95 0.90 4.62
C VAL A 171 19.64 2.11 4.00
N GLY A 172 19.77 3.19 4.77
CA GLY A 172 20.77 4.22 4.47
C GLY A 172 22.18 3.69 4.76
N PRO A 173 23.25 4.25 4.16
CA PRO A 173 24.63 3.83 4.43
C PRO A 173 25.15 4.21 5.83
N ALA A 174 24.31 4.76 6.71
CA ALA A 174 24.72 5.27 8.01
C ALA A 174 23.56 5.19 9.02
N SER A 175 23.41 4.05 9.68
CA SER A 175 22.86 4.04 11.03
C SER A 175 23.67 3.04 11.82
N SER A 176 24.44 3.56 12.77
CA SER A 176 25.03 2.79 13.86
C SER A 176 24.03 1.76 14.40
N PRO A 177 24.48 0.55 14.76
CA PRO A 177 23.56 -0.49 15.22
C PRO A 177 22.82 0.01 16.46
N PRO A 178 21.48 0.04 16.47
CA PRO A 178 20.75 0.20 17.71
C PRO A 178 21.06 -0.97 18.65
N PRO A 179 20.95 -0.78 19.98
CA PRO A 179 21.26 -1.83 20.95
C PRO A 179 20.48 -3.11 20.64
N LYS A 180 21.19 -4.25 20.64
CA LYS A 180 20.73 -5.57 20.16
C LYS A 180 19.35 -5.97 20.70
N ASP A 181 19.06 -5.61 21.94
CA ASP A 181 17.83 -6.00 22.64
C ASP A 181 16.57 -5.37 22.03
N ARG A 182 16.66 -4.14 21.49
CA ARG A 182 15.53 -3.49 20.81
C ARG A 182 15.30 -4.03 19.40
N GLU A 183 16.34 -4.58 18.77
CA GLU A 183 16.23 -5.19 17.45
C GLU A 183 15.51 -6.54 17.52
N GLU A 184 15.74 -7.34 18.56
CA GLU A 184 15.04 -8.60 18.78
C GLU A 184 13.56 -8.38 19.07
N GLU A 185 13.19 -7.44 19.94
CA GLU A 185 11.79 -7.21 20.31
C GLU A 185 10.93 -6.67 19.14
N TYR A 186 11.53 -5.85 18.27
CA TYR A 186 10.88 -5.37 17.03
C TYR A 186 10.88 -6.42 15.89
N ARG A 187 11.87 -7.31 15.85
CA ARG A 187 11.93 -8.42 14.87
C ARG A 187 10.94 -9.54 15.22
N VAL A 188 10.79 -9.86 16.51
CA VAL A 188 9.90 -10.93 17.01
C VAL A 188 8.43 -10.62 16.70
N LYS A 189 8.01 -9.35 16.69
CA LYS A 189 6.62 -8.97 16.34
C LYS A 189 6.29 -8.99 14.84
N LYS A 190 7.28 -9.04 13.94
CA LYS A 190 7.07 -8.90 12.46
C LYS A 190 7.34 -10.15 11.62
N ALA A 191 7.98 -11.17 12.17
CA ALA A 191 7.98 -12.51 11.59
C ALA A 191 8.10 -13.55 12.68
N ALA A 192 7.04 -14.33 12.85
CA ALA A 192 7.21 -15.67 13.36
C ALA A 192 7.92 -16.48 12.26
N SER A 193 9.24 -16.63 12.35
CA SER A 193 9.93 -17.69 11.62
C SER A 193 9.49 -19.02 12.24
N SER A 194 8.60 -19.73 11.56
CA SER A 194 8.07 -21.01 11.98
C SER A 194 8.32 -22.00 10.86
N GLU A 195 8.73 -23.23 11.20
CA GLU A 195 9.02 -24.33 10.27
C GLU A 195 7.90 -24.46 9.22
N GLY A 196 8.13 -24.01 7.97
CA GLY A 196 7.15 -24.04 6.89
C GLY A 196 6.87 -22.72 6.16
N GLY A 197 7.73 -21.71 6.26
CA GLY A 197 7.71 -20.52 5.39
C GLY A 197 7.86 -19.19 6.13
N SER A 198 8.17 -18.12 5.39
CA SER A 198 8.43 -16.78 5.96
C SER A 198 7.18 -15.92 6.02
N CYS A 199 6.23 -16.20 6.93
CA CYS A 199 5.03 -15.37 7.07
C CYS A 199 5.35 -13.91 7.43
N ASN A 200 4.70 -12.97 6.76
CA ASN A 200 4.74 -11.55 7.08
C ASN A 200 3.32 -11.02 7.36
N SER A 201 3.13 -10.37 8.52
CA SER A 201 1.81 -9.87 8.93
C SER A 201 1.26 -8.80 8.00
N LEU A 202 2.09 -7.85 7.57
CA LEU A 202 1.68 -6.81 6.62
C LEU A 202 1.30 -7.43 5.28
N THR A 203 2.15 -8.29 4.70
CA THR A 203 1.88 -8.93 3.41
C THR A 203 0.61 -9.77 3.47
N SER A 204 0.41 -10.53 4.56
CA SER A 204 -0.81 -11.32 4.78
C SER A 204 -2.05 -10.42 4.91
N ALA A 205 -1.96 -9.29 5.61
CA ALA A 205 -3.06 -8.33 5.70
C ALA A 205 -3.38 -7.68 4.35
N MET A 206 -2.39 -7.36 3.53
CA MET A 206 -2.61 -6.82 2.18
C MET A 206 -3.25 -7.86 1.26
N ALA A 207 -2.84 -9.12 1.35
CA ALA A 207 -3.46 -10.23 0.62
C ALA A 207 -4.92 -10.41 1.02
N LEU A 208 -5.19 -10.54 2.33
CA LEU A 208 -6.55 -10.66 2.86
C LEU A 208 -7.42 -9.49 2.41
N GLY A 209 -6.95 -8.25 2.59
CA GLY A 209 -7.72 -7.07 2.18
C GLY A 209 -8.02 -7.06 0.68
N SER A 210 -7.05 -7.40 -0.17
CA SER A 210 -7.26 -7.48 -1.63
C SER A 210 -8.29 -8.53 -2.01
N LEU A 211 -8.22 -9.71 -1.40
CA LEU A 211 -9.17 -10.81 -1.63
C LEU A 211 -10.57 -10.47 -1.11
N VAL A 212 -10.68 -9.81 0.05
CA VAL A 212 -11.96 -9.31 0.57
C VAL A 212 -12.59 -8.31 -0.40
N MET A 213 -11.80 -7.40 -0.99
CA MET A 213 -12.33 -6.47 -1.99
C MET A 213 -12.90 -7.20 -3.21
N TYR A 214 -12.27 -8.29 -3.64
CA TYR A 214 -12.78 -9.11 -4.74
C TYR A 214 -14.06 -9.85 -4.36
N ILE A 215 -14.11 -10.48 -3.19
CA ILE A 215 -15.32 -11.18 -2.70
C ILE A 215 -16.48 -10.19 -2.58
N ARG A 216 -16.25 -9.00 -2.03
CA ARG A 216 -17.27 -7.94 -1.98
C ARG A 216 -17.77 -7.59 -3.37
N ALA A 217 -16.88 -7.38 -4.34
CA ALA A 217 -17.29 -7.10 -5.71
C ALA A 217 -18.16 -8.23 -6.29
N LEU A 218 -17.83 -9.50 -6.04
CA LEU A 218 -18.66 -10.63 -6.48
C LEU A 218 -20.03 -10.65 -5.79
N MET A 219 -20.12 -10.31 -4.51
CA MET A 219 -21.38 -10.32 -3.77
C MET A 219 -22.26 -9.09 -4.02
N GLU A 220 -21.64 -7.93 -4.21
CA GLU A 220 -22.30 -6.62 -4.29
C GLU A 220 -22.61 -6.21 -5.74
N SER A 221 -22.03 -6.89 -6.73
CA SER A 221 -22.34 -6.66 -8.13
C SER A 221 -22.90 -7.91 -8.80
N ASP A 222 -23.90 -7.73 -9.67
CA ASP A 222 -24.39 -8.79 -10.57
C ASP A 222 -23.31 -9.30 -11.54
N GLN A 223 -22.09 -8.75 -11.50
CA GLN A 223 -20.97 -9.22 -12.32
C GLN A 223 -20.45 -10.60 -11.92
N ALA A 224 -20.83 -11.14 -10.75
CA ALA A 224 -20.59 -12.56 -10.43
C ALA A 224 -21.23 -13.51 -11.46
N PHE A 225 -22.19 -13.02 -12.26
CA PHE A 225 -22.84 -13.79 -13.33
C PHE A 225 -22.45 -13.34 -14.75
N GLN A 226 -21.58 -12.33 -14.92
CA GLN A 226 -21.20 -11.80 -16.24
C GLN A 226 -19.78 -12.12 -16.68
N TYR A 227 -18.89 -12.52 -15.76
CA TYR A 227 -17.60 -13.07 -16.13
C TYR A 227 -17.71 -14.59 -16.09
N ASP A 228 -17.40 -15.26 -17.19
CA ASP A 228 -17.11 -16.69 -17.25
C ASP A 228 -16.00 -17.03 -16.25
N VAL A 229 -16.39 -17.27 -15.00
CA VAL A 229 -15.52 -17.84 -13.98
C VAL A 229 -15.49 -19.34 -14.28
N LEU A 230 -14.31 -19.81 -14.66
CA LEU A 230 -13.91 -21.20 -14.98
C LEU A 230 -13.87 -21.55 -16.49
N VAL A 231 -12.75 -21.21 -17.14
CA VAL A 231 -12.05 -22.11 -18.07
C VAL A 231 -10.57 -22.10 -17.72
#